data_AF-A0A4U9VDE6-F1
#
_entry.id   AF-A0A4U9VDE6-F1
#
_cell.length_a   1.000
_cell.length_b   1.000
_cell.length_c   1.000
_cell.angle_alpha   90.00
_cell.angle_beta   90.00
_cell.angle_gamma   90.00
#
_symmetry.space_group_name_H-M   'P 1'
#
loop_
_entity.id
_entity.type
_entity.pdbx_description
1 polymer ?
#
loop_
_entity_poly.entity_id
_entity_poly.type
_entity_poly.pdbx_seq_one_letter_code
_entity_poly.pdbx_strand_id
1 'polypeptide(L)'
;MKTARILINTPGFSGGIGDLYNFKLAPSLTLGCGSWGGNSISENVGPKHLINKKTVAKRAENMLWHKLPKSIYFRRGSLPIALEEVATDGAKRAFIVTDRYLFQ
;
A
#
# COMPACT_ATOMS: atom_id res chain seq x y z
N MET A 1 -0.01 -7.26 -32.73
CA MET A 1 -1.40 -7.62 -33.08
C MET A 1 -2.34 -6.82 -32.18
N LYS A 2 -3.34 -6.12 -32.75
CA LYS A 2 -4.32 -5.34 -31.98
C LYS A 2 -5.62 -6.15 -31.86
N THR A 3 -5.76 -6.95 -30.80
CA THR A 3 -6.97 -7.75 -30.54
C THR A 3 -7.21 -7.88 -29.04
N ALA A 4 -8.47 -8.04 -28.64
CA ALA A 4 -8.87 -8.28 -27.26
C ALA A 4 -8.91 -9.78 -26.89
N ARG A 5 -9.10 -10.66 -27.89
CA ARG A 5 -9.22 -12.11 -27.68
C ARG A 5 -8.38 -12.86 -28.71
N ILE A 6 -7.70 -13.89 -28.22
CA ILE A 6 -6.94 -14.82 -29.04
C ILE A 6 -7.49 -16.21 -28.73
N LEU A 7 -8.09 -16.81 -29.75
CA LEU A 7 -8.67 -18.15 -29.67
C LEU A 7 -7.73 -19.11 -30.40
N ILE A 8 -7.46 -20.25 -29.78
CA ILE A 8 -6.56 -21.27 -30.33
C ILE A 8 -7.39 -22.52 -30.58
N ASN A 9 -7.32 -23.07 -31.80
CA ASN A 9 -7.94 -24.33 -32.20
C ASN A 9 -9.43 -24.47 -31.81
N THR A 10 -10.19 -23.37 -31.86
CA THR A 10 -11.62 -23.33 -31.51
C THR A 10 -12.38 -22.44 -32.50
N PRO A 11 -13.69 -22.68 -32.72
CA PRO A 11 -14.50 -21.86 -33.61
C PRO A 11 -14.54 -20.41 -33.09
N GLY A 12 -14.27 -19.44 -33.97
CA GLY A 12 -14.08 -18.04 -33.56
C GLY A 12 -15.28 -17.41 -32.87
N PHE A 13 -16.49 -17.66 -33.37
CA PHE A 13 -17.73 -17.14 -32.79
C PHE A 13 -17.98 -17.72 -31.37
N SER A 14 -18.13 -19.04 -31.30
CA SER A 14 -18.48 -19.73 -30.06
C SER A 14 -17.33 -19.74 -29.04
N GLY A 15 -16.08 -19.73 -29.50
CA GLY A 15 -14.92 -19.53 -28.65
C GLY A 15 -14.85 -18.11 -28.08
N GLY A 16 -15.28 -17.09 -28.84
CA GLY A 16 -15.26 -15.70 -28.41
C GLY A 16 -16.33 -15.36 -27.36
N ILE A 17 -17.51 -15.97 -27.47
CA ILE A 17 -18.59 -15.86 -26.47
C ILE A 17 -18.15 -16.43 -25.13
N GLY A 18 -17.31 -17.48 -25.14
CA GLY A 18 -16.84 -18.16 -23.94
C GLY A 18 -17.81 -19.25 -23.45
N ASP A 19 -17.35 -19.99 -22.44
CA ASP A 19 -18.01 -21.11 -21.75
C ASP A 19 -18.29 -22.37 -22.60
N LEU A 20 -18.69 -22.20 -23.87
CA LEU A 20 -19.04 -23.34 -24.73
C LEU A 20 -17.81 -24.15 -25.19
N TYR A 21 -16.70 -23.47 -25.49
CA TYR A 21 -15.45 -24.09 -25.95
C TYR A 21 -14.24 -23.74 -25.08
N ASN A 22 -14.40 -22.85 -24.10
CA ASN A 22 -13.34 -22.48 -23.17
C ASN A 22 -13.91 -21.84 -21.90
N PHE A 23 -13.37 -22.23 -20.74
CA PHE A 23 -13.76 -21.66 -19.44
C PHE A 23 -12.94 -20.43 -19.04
N LYS A 24 -12.06 -19.96 -19.93
CA LYS A 24 -11.16 -18.82 -19.67
C LYS A 24 -11.82 -17.48 -19.97
N LEU A 25 -12.84 -17.47 -20.84
CA LEU A 25 -13.67 -16.32 -21.14
C LEU A 25 -15.03 -16.49 -20.47
N ALA A 26 -15.50 -15.45 -19.78
CA ALA A 26 -16.84 -15.43 -19.23
C ALA A 26 -17.89 -15.44 -20.36
N PRO A 27 -18.98 -16.21 -20.23
CA PRO A 27 -20.04 -16.25 -21.24
C PRO A 27 -20.65 -14.85 -21.43
N SER A 28 -20.62 -14.32 -22.65
CA SER A 28 -21.25 -13.03 -22.97
C SER A 28 -21.53 -12.85 -24.46
N LEU A 29 -22.61 -12.13 -24.77
CA LEU A 29 -22.93 -11.64 -26.12
C LEU A 29 -22.50 -10.18 -26.32
N THR A 30 -21.86 -9.57 -25.32
CA THR A 30 -21.31 -8.22 -25.41
C THR A 30 -19.80 -8.26 -25.20
N LEU A 31 -19.08 -7.99 -26.27
CA LEU A 31 -17.66 -8.25 -26.41
C LEU A 31 -16.87 -6.94 -26.46
N GLY A 32 -16.16 -6.58 -25.38
CA GLY A 32 -15.31 -5.39 -25.37
C GLY A 32 -14.11 -5.51 -26.32
N CYS A 33 -13.79 -4.45 -27.06
CA CYS A 33 -12.64 -4.42 -27.98
C CYS A 33 -11.39 -3.73 -27.40
N GLY A 34 -11.44 -3.32 -26.13
CA GLY A 34 -10.38 -2.57 -25.46
C GLY A 34 -10.23 -1.14 -25.98
N SER A 35 -9.20 -0.43 -25.47
CA SER A 35 -8.92 0.96 -25.83
C SER A 35 -8.66 1.16 -27.32
N TRP A 36 -8.11 0.14 -28.00
CA TRP A 36 -7.91 0.14 -29.45
C TRP A 36 -9.21 0.27 -30.24
N GLY A 37 -10.33 -0.22 -29.70
CA GLY A 37 -11.67 -0.12 -30.28
C GLY A 37 -12.54 0.96 -29.65
N GLY A 38 -11.98 1.85 -28.83
CA GLY A 38 -12.73 2.90 -28.13
C GLY A 38 -13.61 2.42 -26.97
N ASN A 39 -13.42 1.18 -26.48
CA ASN A 39 -14.13 0.65 -25.32
C ASN A 39 -13.28 0.77 -24.04
N SER A 40 -13.93 0.99 -22.90
CA SER A 40 -13.27 1.01 -21.58
C SER A 40 -12.84 -0.38 -21.07
N ILE A 41 -13.24 -1.45 -21.76
CA ILE A 41 -12.97 -2.85 -21.37
C ILE A 41 -12.59 -3.68 -22.61
N SER A 42 -11.74 -4.70 -22.42
CA SER A 42 -11.39 -5.71 -23.43
C SER A 42 -12.02 -7.08 -23.15
N GLU A 43 -12.76 -7.21 -22.06
CA GLU A 43 -13.32 -8.46 -21.60
C GLU A 43 -14.73 -8.71 -22.15
N ASN A 44 -15.24 -9.91 -21.87
CA ASN A 44 -16.64 -10.25 -22.07
C ASN A 44 -17.46 -9.59 -20.94
N VAL A 45 -18.47 -8.79 -21.29
CA VAL A 45 -19.27 -8.07 -20.29
C VAL A 45 -20.04 -9.07 -19.44
N GLY A 46 -19.71 -9.14 -18.16
CA GLY A 46 -20.50 -9.84 -17.14
C GLY A 46 -20.98 -8.93 -16.00
N PRO A 47 -21.61 -9.51 -14.95
CA PRO A 47 -22.24 -8.77 -13.85
C PRO A 47 -21.32 -7.79 -13.11
N LYS A 48 -20.01 -8.08 -13.05
CA LYS A 48 -19.01 -7.20 -12.41
C LYS A 48 -18.95 -5.79 -13.02
N HIS A 49 -19.34 -5.64 -14.28
CA HIS A 49 -19.35 -4.35 -14.97
C HIS A 49 -20.64 -3.56 -14.72
N LEU A 50 -21.66 -4.19 -14.13
CA LEU A 50 -22.98 -3.60 -13.86
C LEU A 50 -23.17 -3.25 -12.38
N ILE A 51 -22.18 -3.56 -11.54
CA ILE A 51 -22.23 -3.32 -10.10
C ILE A 51 -21.30 -2.17 -9.73
N ASN A 52 -21.87 -1.15 -9.12
CA ASN A 52 -21.09 -0.08 -8.51
C ASN A 52 -20.56 -0.52 -7.14
N LYS A 53 -19.24 -0.43 -6.94
CA LYS A 53 -18.60 -0.71 -5.64
C LYS A 53 -18.33 0.60 -4.90
N LYS A 54 -18.95 0.78 -3.73
CA LYS A 54 -18.65 1.87 -2.81
C LYS A 54 -17.63 1.40 -1.78
N THR A 55 -16.51 2.11 -1.65
CA THR A 55 -15.44 1.77 -0.70
C THR A 55 -15.36 2.83 0.39
N VAL A 56 -15.45 2.42 1.65
CA VAL A 56 -15.25 3.31 2.81
C VAL A 56 -13.75 3.33 3.14
N ALA A 57 -13.08 4.44 2.83
CA ALA A 57 -11.68 4.66 3.19
C ALA A 57 -11.60 5.50 4.48
N LYS A 58 -11.10 4.89 5.57
CA LYS A 58 -10.80 5.61 6.81
C LYS A 58 -9.38 6.18 6.74
N ARG A 59 -9.16 7.37 7.29
CA ARG A 59 -7.82 7.94 7.46
C ARG A 59 -6.99 6.99 8.33
N ALA A 60 -5.90 6.50 7.79
CA ALA A 60 -4.82 5.87 8.55
C ALA A 60 -3.68 6.88 8.65
N GLU A 61 -3.07 7.00 9.82
CA GLU A 61 -1.84 7.77 9.96
C GLU A 61 -0.67 6.91 9.47
N ASN A 62 0.24 7.51 8.71
CA ASN A 62 1.49 6.83 8.36
C ASN A 62 2.25 6.50 9.65
N MET A 63 2.91 5.35 9.69
CA MET A 63 3.71 4.94 10.84
C MET A 63 4.81 5.99 11.12
N LEU A 64 4.64 6.76 12.19
CA LEU A 64 5.65 7.69 12.66
C LEU A 64 6.73 6.88 13.37
N TRP A 65 7.83 6.62 12.68
CA TRP A 65 9.00 5.96 13.26
C TRP A 65 9.71 6.91 14.21
N HIS A 66 9.34 6.89 15.49
CA HIS A 66 10.13 7.56 16.52
C HIS A 66 11.17 6.58 17.06
N LYS A 67 12.42 6.67 16.57
CA LYS A 67 13.56 5.97 17.20
C LYS A 67 13.84 6.67 18.52
N LEU A 68 13.23 6.20 19.61
CA LEU A 68 13.64 6.64 20.94
C LEU A 68 15.14 6.36 21.11
N PRO A 69 15.93 7.29 21.68
CA PRO A 69 17.27 6.98 22.13
C PRO A 69 17.21 5.85 23.17
N LYS A 70 18.30 5.09 23.30
CA LYS A 70 18.35 3.88 24.14
C LYS A 70 17.91 4.11 25.59
N SER A 71 18.17 5.31 26.13
CA SER A 71 17.80 5.69 27.50
C SER A 71 17.25 7.12 27.52
N ILE A 72 16.05 7.30 28.10
CA ILE A 72 15.45 8.61 28.39
C ILE A 72 15.26 8.71 29.90
N TYR A 73 15.96 9.66 30.52
CA TYR A 73 15.85 9.92 31.95
C TYR A 73 14.94 11.12 32.20
N PHE A 74 13.85 10.89 32.92
CA PHE A 74 12.85 11.90 33.25
C PHE A 74 12.71 12.06 34.76
N ARG A 75 12.22 13.24 35.21
CA ARG A 75 12.05 13.71 36.60
C ARG A 75 13.28 14.35 37.26
N ARG A 76 13.00 15.18 38.27
CA ARG A 76 14.02 15.87 39.08
C ARG A 76 14.92 14.82 39.77
N GLY A 77 16.23 15.00 39.67
CA GLY A 77 17.22 14.08 40.25
C GLY A 77 17.64 12.94 39.34
N SER A 78 17.22 12.92 38.07
CA SER A 78 17.62 11.88 37.11
C SER A 78 19.01 12.10 36.51
N LEU A 79 19.52 13.34 36.53
CA LEU A 79 20.82 13.70 35.94
C LEU A 79 22.02 12.93 36.53
N PRO A 80 22.16 12.75 37.86
CA PRO A 80 23.28 11.97 38.41
C PRO A 80 23.27 10.51 37.95
N ILE A 81 22.09 9.89 37.95
CA ILE A 81 21.91 8.50 37.50
C ILE A 81 22.22 8.37 36.01
N ALA A 82 21.76 9.33 35.19
CA ALA A 82 22.05 9.37 33.77
C ALA A 82 23.55 9.51 33.48
N LEU A 83 24.26 10.34 34.24
CA LEU A 83 25.70 10.53 34.08
C LEU A 83 26.51 9.31 34.54
N GLU A 84 26.05 8.61 35.59
CA GLU A 84 26.68 7.38 36.08
C GLU A 84 26.56 6.23 35.07
N GLU A 85 25.38 6.08 34.46
CA GLU A 85 25.16 5.08 33.41
C GLU A 85 26.02 5.39 32.17
N VAL A 86 26.04 6.66 31.72
CA VAL A 86 26.88 7.10 30.58
C VAL A 86 28.38 6.90 30.86
N ALA A 87 28.81 7.08 32.11
CA ALA A 87 30.20 6.82 32.50
C ALA A 87 30.53 5.31 32.53
N THR A 88 29.58 4.47 32.96
CA THR A 88 29.71 3.00 32.97
C THR A 88 29.73 2.43 31.55
N ASP A 89 29.01 3.06 30.63
CA ASP A 89 29.06 2.78 29.19
C ASP A 89 30.37 3.23 28.51
N GLY A 90 31.33 3.77 29.29
CA GLY A 90 32.69 4.06 28.85
C GLY A 90 32.93 5.47 28.31
N ALA A 91 31.95 6.37 28.42
CA ALA A 91 32.13 7.77 28.03
C ALA A 91 33.05 8.49 29.02
N LYS A 92 34.10 9.14 28.51
CA LYS A 92 35.08 9.90 29.33
C LYS A 92 34.77 11.39 29.42
N ARG A 93 33.93 11.91 28.52
CA ARG A 93 33.60 13.34 28.39
C ARG A 93 32.14 13.46 27.97
N ALA A 94 31.42 14.43 28.54
CA ALA A 94 30.03 14.74 28.19
C ALA A 94 29.88 16.23 27.84
N PHE A 95 28.94 16.53 26.95
CA PHE A 95 28.54 17.90 26.61
C PHE A 95 27.05 18.05 26.95
N ILE A 96 26.74 18.95 27.88
CA ILE A 96 25.38 19.17 28.38
C ILE A 96 24.84 20.44 27.72
N VAL A 97 23.78 20.31 26.95
CA VAL A 97 23.05 21.44 26.35
C VAL A 97 21.84 21.75 27.21
N THR A 98 21.83 22.94 27.81
CA THR A 98 20.72 23.47 28.62
C THR A 98 20.39 24.89 28.18
N ASP A 99 19.16 25.34 28.46
CA ASP A 99 18.76 26.73 28.24
C ASP A 99 19.22 27.63 29.42
N ARG A 100 18.82 28.92 29.41
CA ARG A 100 19.20 29.88 30.45
C ARG A 100 18.52 29.55 31.78
N TYR A 101 19.08 30.05 32.88
CA TYR A 101 18.47 29.85 34.20
C TYR A 101 17.04 30.40 34.23
N LEU A 102 16.11 29.58 34.75
CA LEU A 102 14.66 29.80 34.69
C LEU A 102 14.17 31.07 35.41
N PHE A 103 14.96 31.64 36.34
CA PHE A 103 14.57 32.80 37.16
C PHE A 103 15.43 34.04 36.90
N GLN A 104 15.67 34.38 35.62
CA GLN A 104 16.23 35.69 35.27
C GLN A 104 15.24 36.83 35.51
#